data_AF-A0A6J1DYX5-F1
#
_entry.id   AF-A0A6J1DYX5-F1
#
_cell.length_a   1.000
_cell.length_b   1.000
_cell.length_c   1.000
_cell.angle_alpha   90.00
_cell.angle_beta   90.00
_cell.angle_gamma   90.00
#
_symmetry.space_group_name_H-M   'P 1'
#
loop_
_entity.id
_entity.type
_entity.pdbx_description
1 polymer ?
#
loop_
_entity_poly.entity_id
_entity_poly.type
_entity_poly.pdbx_seq_one_letter_code
_entity_poly.pdbx_strand_id
1 'polypeptide(L)'
;MVVKSEEGKQLRSFTFKDEDESQEVRAVERRILLETLASQLPSGTIQFSSKLEAIQRTDQDELKLELVDGTQLIAKIVIGCDGIRSPVARWMGFSEPKYAGHCAFRGLANYPDGQPHEPKVNNIYGRGLRAGYVPVSATKIYWFICYNNSSPGPKITDPAVLKQQAKELVRNWPSDLLNIMDTTPDETLSRTPLVDRWLWPAVSPPVSSGRVVLVGDAWHPMTPNLGQGACCALEDAVVLARKLTAALKSGSGTPSVEEAMRSYGTERWPRVFPLTVRANMVGSALQWENPVVCSVRNNVVIPKLVRLGPLLEHTNFDCNAL
;
A
#
# COMPACT_ATOMS: atom_id res chain seq x y z
N MET A 1 8.94 6.99 -15.63
CA MET A 1 9.37 5.69 -15.10
C MET A 1 10.46 5.10 -15.97
N VAL A 2 11.47 4.48 -15.35
CA VAL A 2 12.55 3.75 -16.03
C VAL A 2 12.60 2.33 -15.46
N VAL A 3 12.76 1.35 -16.33
CA VAL A 3 12.91 -0.07 -15.97
C VAL A 3 14.25 -0.57 -16.53
N LYS A 4 15.09 -1.11 -15.66
CA LYS A 4 16.42 -1.67 -15.97
C LYS A 4 16.50 -3.16 -15.58
N SER A 5 17.42 -3.90 -16.18
CA SER A 5 17.83 -5.23 -15.68
C SER A 5 18.79 -5.11 -14.50
N GLU A 6 19.06 -6.23 -13.82
CA GLU A 6 20.10 -6.33 -12.77
C GLU A 6 21.52 -5.95 -13.26
N GLU A 7 21.78 -6.00 -14.57
CA GLU A 7 23.03 -5.56 -15.20
C GLU A 7 23.02 -4.07 -15.58
N GLY A 8 21.93 -3.35 -15.31
CA GLY A 8 21.79 -1.93 -15.63
C GLY A 8 21.31 -1.61 -17.05
N LYS A 9 21.09 -2.61 -17.91
CA LYS A 9 20.51 -2.42 -19.25
C LYS A 9 19.10 -1.83 -19.13
N GLN A 10 18.87 -0.67 -19.74
CA GLN A 10 17.52 -0.11 -19.83
C GLN A 10 16.63 -1.02 -20.68
N LEU A 11 15.54 -1.50 -20.08
CA LEU A 11 14.54 -2.35 -20.72
C LEU A 11 13.40 -1.51 -21.29
N ARG A 12 13.03 -0.42 -20.58
CA ARG A 12 11.99 0.52 -20.98
C ARG A 12 12.13 1.84 -20.23
N SER A 13 11.72 2.94 -20.87
CA SER A 13 11.56 4.25 -20.24
C SER A 13 10.34 4.93 -20.85
N PHE A 14 9.56 5.65 -20.04
CA PHE A 14 8.41 6.45 -20.46
C PHE A 14 8.08 7.50 -19.40
N THR A 15 7.28 8.50 -19.76
CA THR A 15 6.65 9.43 -18.82
C THR A 15 5.15 9.11 -18.71
N PHE A 16 4.54 9.36 -17.54
CA PHE A 16 3.10 9.10 -17.38
C PHE A 16 2.25 9.97 -18.33
N LYS A 17 2.76 11.16 -18.66
CA LYS A 17 2.16 12.08 -19.63
C LYS A 17 2.20 11.59 -21.07
N ASP A 18 3.05 10.61 -21.39
CA ASP A 18 3.08 10.01 -22.73
C ASP A 18 1.79 9.23 -23.02
N GLU A 19 1.06 8.80 -21.98
CA GLU A 19 -0.23 8.11 -22.12
C GLU A 19 -1.43 9.04 -22.03
N ASP A 20 -1.39 9.96 -21.07
CA ASP A 20 -2.46 10.94 -20.85
C ASP A 20 -1.85 12.17 -20.17
N GLU A 21 -2.04 13.35 -20.76
CA GLU A 21 -1.44 14.59 -20.26
C GLU A 21 -1.89 14.96 -18.83
N SER A 22 -3.06 14.46 -18.41
CA SER A 22 -3.58 14.65 -17.05
C SER A 22 -2.91 13.75 -16.01
N GLN A 23 -2.21 12.69 -16.43
CA GLN A 23 -1.57 11.76 -15.51
C GLN A 23 -0.29 12.35 -14.91
N GLU A 24 -0.19 12.23 -13.59
CA GLU A 24 1.02 12.52 -12.84
C GLU A 24 1.31 11.44 -11.80
N VAL A 25 2.59 11.36 -11.41
CA VAL A 25 3.02 10.54 -10.27
C VAL A 25 3.82 11.42 -9.34
N ARG A 26 3.34 11.52 -8.10
CA ARG A 26 4.00 12.24 -7.02
C ARG A 26 4.45 11.24 -5.98
N ALA A 27 5.72 11.34 -5.62
CA ALA A 27 6.25 10.61 -4.50
C ALA A 27 6.42 11.57 -3.32
N VAL A 28 5.92 11.15 -2.16
CA VAL A 28 5.96 11.96 -0.94
C VAL A 28 6.45 11.11 0.22
N GLU A 29 7.08 11.76 1.19
CA GLU A 29 7.41 11.10 2.46
C GLU A 29 6.11 10.74 3.20
N ARG A 30 5.94 9.46 3.54
CA ARG A 30 4.74 8.98 4.24
C ARG A 30 4.49 9.74 5.55
N ARG A 31 5.56 10.01 6.31
CA ARG A 31 5.46 10.77 7.57
C ARG A 31 4.89 12.17 7.33
N ILE A 32 5.42 12.90 6.34
CA ILE A 32 4.96 14.26 6.02
C ILE A 32 3.51 14.26 5.54
N LEU A 33 3.12 13.30 4.69
CA LEU A 33 1.73 13.15 4.26
C LEU A 33 0.79 12.94 5.46
N LEU A 34 1.15 12.04 6.38
CA LEU A 34 0.34 11.77 7.58
C LEU A 34 0.25 12.97 8.52
N GLU A 35 1.38 13.65 8.77
CA GLU A 35 1.42 14.87 9.58
C GLU A 35 0.56 15.99 8.95
N THR A 36 0.62 16.12 7.62
CA THR A 36 -0.18 17.11 6.88
C THR A 36 -1.67 16.82 7.04
N LEU A 37 -2.10 15.57 6.82
CA LEU A 37 -3.51 15.18 7.00
C LEU A 37 -3.97 15.34 8.46
N ALA A 38 -3.15 14.92 9.42
CA ALA A 38 -3.46 15.05 10.84
C ALA A 38 -3.60 16.51 11.28
N SER A 39 -2.80 17.43 10.73
CA SER A 39 -2.86 18.85 11.07
C SER A 39 -4.16 19.55 10.62
N GLN A 40 -4.94 18.93 9.73
CA GLN A 40 -6.25 19.44 9.32
C GLN A 40 -7.37 19.06 10.30
N LEU A 41 -7.08 18.23 11.32
CA LEU A 41 -8.08 17.79 12.29
C LEU A 41 -8.13 18.75 13.50
N PRO A 42 -9.30 18.94 14.12
CA PRO A 42 -9.41 19.65 15.38
C PRO A 42 -8.49 19.06 16.47
N SER A 43 -8.03 19.91 17.38
CA SER A 43 -7.23 19.45 18.52
C SER A 43 -8.02 18.44 19.35
N GLY A 44 -7.36 17.37 19.79
CA GLY A 44 -7.97 16.28 20.54
C GLY A 44 -8.71 15.22 19.71
N THR A 45 -8.78 15.34 18.37
CA THR A 45 -9.38 14.29 17.51
C THR A 45 -8.57 13.00 17.53
N ILE A 46 -7.23 13.08 17.53
CA ILE A 46 -6.35 11.91 17.57
C ILE A 46 -5.99 11.60 19.02
N GLN A 47 -6.31 10.38 19.46
CA GLN A 47 -5.87 9.83 20.74
C GLN A 47 -4.86 8.72 20.50
N PHE A 48 -3.62 8.94 20.94
CA PHE A 48 -2.56 7.93 20.87
C PHE A 48 -2.64 6.96 22.04
N SER A 49 -1.96 5.82 21.92
CA SER A 49 -1.99 4.74 22.91
C SER A 49 -3.37 4.07 23.11
N SER A 50 -4.33 4.37 22.23
CA SER A 50 -5.71 3.84 22.29
C SER A 50 -5.87 2.56 21.48
N LYS A 51 -5.18 1.49 21.87
CA LYS A 51 -5.26 0.20 21.15
C LYS A 51 -6.58 -0.51 21.44
N LEU A 52 -7.37 -0.77 20.39
CA LEU A 52 -8.61 -1.53 20.48
C LEU A 52 -8.34 -3.00 20.87
N GLU A 53 -9.08 -3.49 21.85
CA GLU A 53 -9.07 -4.89 22.32
C GLU A 53 -10.34 -5.62 21.88
N ALA A 54 -11.51 -5.05 22.13
CA ALA A 54 -12.78 -5.71 21.84
C ALA A 54 -13.87 -4.75 21.32
N ILE A 55 -14.80 -5.30 20.56
CA ILE A 55 -16.02 -4.63 20.07
C ILE A 55 -17.22 -5.46 20.50
N GLN A 56 -18.20 -4.81 21.13
CA GLN A 56 -19.44 -5.43 21.57
C GLN A 56 -20.63 -4.63 21.01
N ARG A 57 -21.64 -5.33 20.49
CA ARG A 57 -22.93 -4.70 20.16
C ARG A 57 -23.69 -4.46 21.45
N THR A 58 -24.32 -3.30 21.55
CA THR A 58 -25.23 -2.97 22.65
C THR A 58 -26.68 -3.10 22.15
N ASP A 59 -27.64 -3.14 23.08
CA ASP A 59 -29.06 -3.20 22.76
C ASP A 59 -29.64 -1.88 22.20
N GLN A 60 -28.84 -0.80 22.17
CA GLN A 60 -29.27 0.57 21.83
C GLN A 60 -28.75 1.05 20.46
N ASP A 61 -28.51 0.17 19.50
CA ASP A 61 -27.91 0.51 18.19
C ASP A 61 -26.52 1.18 18.30
N GLU A 62 -25.83 1.00 19.43
CA GLU A 62 -24.49 1.52 19.67
C GLU A 62 -23.47 0.39 19.82
N LEU A 63 -22.20 0.73 19.60
CA LEU A 63 -21.07 -0.17 19.72
C LEU A 63 -20.24 0.23 20.93
N LYS A 64 -19.98 -0.72 21.81
CA LYS A 64 -19.05 -0.57 22.91
C LYS A 64 -17.68 -1.06 22.46
N LEU A 65 -16.69 -0.17 22.54
CA LEU A 65 -15.29 -0.44 22.27
C LEU A 65 -14.54 -0.53 23.58
N GLU A 66 -13.74 -1.56 23.76
CA GLU A 66 -12.84 -1.73 24.90
C GLU A 66 -11.41 -1.61 24.40
N LEU A 67 -10.64 -0.75 25.06
CA LEU A 67 -9.21 -0.56 24.79
C LEU A 67 -8.39 -1.43 25.73
N VAL A 68 -7.15 -1.73 25.34
CA VAL A 68 -6.21 -2.57 26.12
C VAL A 68 -5.91 -2.02 27.52
N ASP A 69 -6.09 -0.71 27.75
CA ASP A 69 -5.92 -0.09 29.06
C ASP A 69 -7.20 -0.17 29.94
N GLY A 70 -8.25 -0.84 29.46
CA GLY A 70 -9.55 -0.96 30.12
C GLY A 70 -10.52 0.19 29.84
N THR A 71 -10.10 1.23 29.10
CA THR A 71 -10.98 2.34 28.71
C THR A 71 -12.12 1.84 27.84
N GLN A 72 -13.33 2.31 28.11
CA GLN A 72 -14.53 1.96 27.35
C GLN A 72 -15.06 3.18 26.59
N LEU A 73 -15.31 3.01 25.30
CA LEU A 73 -15.88 4.04 24.42
C LEU A 73 -17.21 3.54 23.85
N ILE A 74 -18.13 4.47 23.63
CA ILE A 74 -19.40 4.20 22.97
C ILE A 74 -19.41 4.93 21.63
N ALA A 75 -19.75 4.22 20.56
CA ALA A 75 -19.74 4.75 19.20
C ALA A 75 -21.00 4.34 18.43
N LYS A 76 -21.58 5.28 17.69
CA LYS A 76 -22.70 5.03 16.77
C LYS A 76 -22.26 4.48 15.41
N ILE A 77 -21.00 4.69 15.05
CA ILE A 77 -20.37 4.22 13.82
C ILE A 77 -18.92 3.89 14.16
N VAL A 78 -18.43 2.76 13.68
CA VAL A 78 -17.01 2.37 13.77
C VAL A 78 -16.46 2.19 12.37
N ILE A 79 -15.39 2.91 12.06
CA ILE A 79 -14.66 2.77 10.79
C ILE A 79 -13.35 2.06 11.08
N GLY A 80 -13.21 0.82 10.62
CA GLY A 80 -11.97 0.05 10.71
C GLY A 80 -10.97 0.51 9.65
N CYS A 81 -10.01 1.34 10.07
CA CYS A 81 -8.86 1.81 9.29
C CYS A 81 -7.52 1.33 9.88
N ASP A 82 -7.57 0.21 10.60
CA ASP A 82 -6.54 -0.39 11.46
C ASP A 82 -5.62 -1.39 10.73
N GLY A 83 -5.58 -1.29 9.40
CA GLY A 83 -4.60 -1.93 8.53
C GLY A 83 -4.76 -3.45 8.38
N ILE A 84 -3.75 -4.10 7.79
CA ILE A 84 -3.83 -5.51 7.38
C ILE A 84 -4.10 -6.49 8.53
N ARG A 85 -3.69 -6.16 9.76
CA ARG A 85 -3.95 -6.96 10.98
C ARG A 85 -5.13 -6.42 11.81
N SER A 86 -6.08 -5.78 11.14
CA SER A 86 -7.26 -5.13 11.72
C SER A 86 -8.00 -6.01 12.74
N PRO A 87 -8.01 -5.67 14.05
CA PRO A 87 -8.95 -6.25 15.00
C PRO A 87 -10.41 -6.05 14.59
N VAL A 88 -10.77 -4.95 13.91
CA VAL A 88 -12.15 -4.73 13.43
C VAL A 88 -12.54 -5.75 12.37
N ALA A 89 -11.66 -6.03 11.40
CA ALA A 89 -11.87 -7.05 10.39
C ALA A 89 -11.94 -8.45 11.02
N ARG A 90 -11.09 -8.76 12.01
CA ARG A 90 -11.17 -10.01 12.77
C ARG A 90 -12.51 -10.17 13.46
N TRP A 91 -13.01 -9.11 14.11
CA TRP A 91 -14.34 -9.11 14.72
C TRP A 91 -15.47 -9.35 13.70
N MET A 92 -15.31 -8.86 12.46
CA MET A 92 -16.21 -9.17 11.34
C MET A 92 -16.04 -10.58 10.75
N GLY A 93 -15.16 -11.42 11.29
CA GLY A 93 -14.93 -12.79 10.84
C GLY A 93 -13.93 -12.93 9.70
N PHE A 94 -13.12 -11.91 9.42
CA PHE A 94 -12.10 -11.98 8.37
C PHE A 94 -10.94 -12.88 8.82
N SER A 95 -10.35 -13.59 7.85
CA SER A 95 -9.18 -14.43 8.10
C SER A 95 -7.92 -13.60 8.38
N GLU A 96 -7.00 -14.21 9.12
CA GLU A 96 -5.68 -13.63 9.34
C GLU A 96 -4.88 -13.52 8.03
N PRO A 97 -4.05 -12.46 7.88
CA PRO A 97 -3.24 -12.27 6.68
C PRO A 97 -2.22 -13.39 6.52
N LYS A 98 -2.07 -13.87 5.29
CA LYS A 98 -1.12 -14.93 4.94
C LYS A 98 0.15 -14.33 4.40
N TYR A 99 1.27 -14.98 4.71
CA TYR A 99 2.56 -14.62 4.15
C TYR A 99 2.55 -14.79 2.62
N ALA A 100 3.01 -13.77 1.90
CA ALA A 100 2.93 -13.72 0.45
C ALA A 100 4.15 -14.34 -0.26
N GLY A 101 5.09 -14.96 0.48
CA GLY A 101 6.31 -15.56 -0.08
C GLY A 101 7.47 -14.58 -0.32
N HIS A 102 7.30 -13.32 0.10
CA HIS A 102 8.25 -12.25 -0.20
C HIS A 102 8.55 -11.39 1.03
N CYS A 103 9.77 -10.88 1.09
CA CYS A 103 10.19 -9.85 2.03
C CYS A 103 10.56 -8.58 1.28
N ALA A 104 10.45 -7.44 1.96
CA ALA A 104 10.88 -6.16 1.41
C ALA A 104 11.78 -5.40 2.38
N PHE A 105 12.93 -4.95 1.88
CA PHE A 105 13.71 -3.88 2.50
C PHE A 105 13.25 -2.53 1.96
N ARG A 106 13.27 -1.50 2.80
CA ARG A 106 13.01 -0.12 2.44
C ARG A 106 13.95 0.80 3.18
N GLY A 107 14.28 1.93 2.57
CA GLY A 107 15.04 3.00 3.18
C GLY A 107 14.71 4.36 2.57
N LEU A 108 15.11 5.41 3.28
CA LEU A 108 14.98 6.78 2.82
C LEU A 108 16.35 7.45 2.88
N ALA A 109 17.02 7.49 1.73
CA ALA A 109 18.33 8.11 1.60
C ALA A 109 18.26 9.62 1.78
N ASN A 110 19.29 10.19 2.39
CA ASN A 110 19.40 11.62 2.66
C ASN A 110 20.61 12.21 1.92
N TYR A 111 20.36 13.27 1.16
CA TYR A 111 21.32 14.04 0.38
C TYR A 111 21.21 15.50 0.79
N PRO A 112 21.94 15.93 1.84
CA PRO A 112 21.86 17.30 2.36
C PRO A 112 22.12 18.37 1.30
N ASP A 113 23.03 18.10 0.37
CA ASP A 113 23.45 19.03 -0.70
C ASP A 113 22.63 18.87 -2.00
N GLY A 114 21.57 18.08 -1.96
CA GLY A 114 20.72 17.79 -3.10
C GLY A 114 20.99 16.42 -3.73
N GLN A 115 19.91 15.76 -4.15
CA GLN A 115 19.97 14.43 -4.76
C GLN A 115 20.22 14.53 -6.28
N PRO A 116 21.06 13.65 -6.88
CA PRO A 116 21.51 13.80 -8.27
C PRO A 116 20.61 13.14 -9.34
N HIS A 117 19.46 12.57 -8.96
CA HIS A 117 18.61 11.78 -9.85
C HIS A 117 17.41 12.57 -10.39
N GLU A 118 17.00 12.27 -11.62
CA GLU A 118 15.76 12.81 -12.19
C GLU A 118 14.52 12.32 -11.41
N PRO A 119 13.42 13.10 -11.38
CA PRO A 119 12.17 12.75 -10.68
C PRO A 119 11.40 11.65 -11.42
N LYS A 120 12.01 10.46 -11.53
CA LYS A 120 11.46 9.28 -12.20
C LYS A 120 11.41 8.12 -11.21
N VAL A 121 10.37 7.29 -11.35
CA VAL A 121 10.33 5.97 -10.72
C VAL A 121 11.32 5.06 -11.43
N ASN A 122 12.34 4.58 -10.73
CA ASN A 122 13.34 3.65 -11.25
C ASN A 122 13.08 2.26 -10.70
N ASN A 123 12.87 1.28 -11.59
CA ASN A 123 12.74 -0.13 -11.27
C ASN A 123 13.92 -0.92 -11.85
N ILE A 124 14.41 -1.89 -11.10
CA ILE A 124 15.49 -2.79 -11.50
C ILE A 124 15.01 -4.22 -11.26
N TYR A 125 14.99 -5.04 -12.31
CA TYR A 125 14.46 -6.40 -12.26
C TYR A 125 15.56 -7.45 -12.42
N GLY A 126 15.67 -8.31 -11.41
CA GLY A 126 16.50 -9.52 -11.42
C GLY A 126 15.64 -10.78 -11.44
N ARG A 127 16.17 -11.84 -10.83
CA ARG A 127 15.56 -13.18 -10.74
C ARG A 127 15.14 -13.44 -9.29
N GLY A 128 13.83 -13.57 -9.03
CA GLY A 128 13.30 -13.66 -7.65
C GLY A 128 13.62 -12.44 -6.77
N LEU A 129 13.99 -11.34 -7.41
CA LEU A 129 14.52 -10.14 -6.77
C LEU A 129 14.22 -8.94 -7.67
N ARG A 130 13.70 -7.88 -7.07
CA ARG A 130 13.50 -6.57 -7.70
C ARG A 130 13.86 -5.47 -6.73
N ALA A 131 14.35 -4.35 -7.25
CA ALA A 131 14.62 -3.17 -6.48
C ALA A 131 14.13 -1.93 -7.22
N GLY A 132 14.11 -0.81 -6.53
CA GLY A 132 13.81 0.45 -7.16
C GLY A 132 14.04 1.62 -6.25
N TYR A 133 14.09 2.80 -6.84
CA TYR A 133 14.23 4.05 -6.12
C TYR A 133 13.45 5.18 -6.80
N VAL A 134 13.05 6.15 -5.98
CA VAL A 134 12.17 7.26 -6.33
C VAL A 134 12.61 8.49 -5.53
N PRO A 135 13.05 9.58 -6.18
CA PRO A 135 13.20 10.86 -5.50
C PRO A 135 11.85 11.33 -4.94
N VAL A 136 11.82 11.67 -3.65
CA VAL A 136 10.60 12.14 -2.95
C VAL A 136 10.68 13.62 -2.56
N SER A 137 11.88 14.20 -2.59
CA SER A 137 12.12 15.63 -2.40
C SER A 137 13.45 16.02 -3.07
N ALA A 138 13.83 17.30 -2.99
CA ALA A 138 15.13 17.78 -3.47
C ALA A 138 16.33 17.10 -2.76
N THR A 139 16.13 16.52 -1.58
CA THR A 139 17.19 16.00 -0.72
C THR A 139 16.98 14.54 -0.32
N LYS A 140 15.91 13.88 -0.74
CA LYS A 140 15.61 12.51 -0.28
C LYS A 140 15.17 11.58 -1.39
N ILE A 141 15.61 10.33 -1.27
CA ILE A 141 15.29 9.25 -2.20
C ILE A 141 14.76 8.05 -1.42
N TYR A 142 13.52 7.65 -1.70
CA TYR A 142 12.98 6.40 -1.22
C TYR A 142 13.49 5.26 -2.09
N TRP A 143 13.92 4.16 -1.47
CA TRP A 143 14.29 2.95 -2.18
C TRP A 143 13.68 1.71 -1.54
N PHE A 144 13.56 0.65 -2.33
CA PHE A 144 13.10 -0.65 -1.88
C PHE A 144 13.84 -1.79 -2.57
N ILE A 145 13.89 -2.94 -1.89
CA ILE A 145 14.24 -4.24 -2.45
C ILE A 145 13.13 -5.20 -2.07
N CYS A 146 12.59 -5.96 -3.02
CA CYS A 146 11.62 -7.02 -2.78
C CYS A 146 12.20 -8.33 -3.31
N TYR A 147 12.21 -9.37 -2.48
CA TYR A 147 12.91 -10.62 -2.76
C TYR A 147 12.12 -11.83 -2.26
N ASN A 148 12.27 -12.95 -2.95
CA ASN A 148 11.70 -14.22 -2.55
C ASN A 148 12.32 -14.71 -1.24
N ASN A 149 11.47 -15.16 -0.33
CA ASN A 149 11.93 -15.87 0.86
C ASN A 149 10.85 -16.86 1.29
N SER A 150 11.20 -18.13 1.47
CA SER A 150 10.25 -19.20 1.78
C SER A 150 9.55 -19.02 3.14
N SER A 151 10.14 -18.24 4.04
CA SER A 151 9.58 -17.91 5.34
C SER A 151 9.69 -16.41 5.63
N PRO A 152 8.88 -15.84 6.54
CA PRO A 152 9.02 -14.44 6.94
C PRO A 152 10.38 -14.14 7.61
N GLY A 153 11.06 -15.17 8.13
CA GLY A 153 12.29 -15.05 8.89
C GLY A 153 12.11 -14.31 10.24
N PRO A 154 13.16 -14.19 11.05
CA PRO A 154 13.11 -13.46 12.31
C PRO A 154 12.95 -11.96 12.09
N LYS A 155 12.32 -11.26 13.04
CA LYS A 155 12.33 -9.80 13.07
C LYS A 155 13.76 -9.33 13.29
N ILE A 156 14.27 -8.49 12.39
CA ILE A 156 15.58 -7.85 12.54
C ILE A 156 15.34 -6.38 12.85
N THR A 157 15.94 -5.91 13.92
CA THR A 157 15.86 -4.51 14.37
C THR A 157 17.20 -3.79 14.32
N ASP A 158 18.31 -4.52 14.20
CA ASP A 158 19.64 -3.95 14.05
C ASP A 158 19.81 -3.34 12.64
N PRO A 159 19.97 -2.01 12.52
CA PRO A 159 20.10 -1.35 11.23
C PRO A 159 21.35 -1.77 10.44
N ALA A 160 22.46 -2.10 11.12
CA ALA A 160 23.68 -2.54 10.45
C ALA A 160 23.47 -3.89 9.76
N VAL A 161 22.78 -4.81 10.44
CA VAL A 161 22.40 -6.11 9.87
C VAL A 161 21.40 -5.94 8.73
N LEU A 162 20.42 -5.03 8.88
CA LEU A 162 19.45 -4.72 7.81
C LEU A 162 20.15 -4.20 6.56
N LYS A 163 21.05 -3.21 6.71
CA LYS A 163 21.81 -2.60 5.61
C LYS A 163 22.71 -3.62 4.93
N GLN A 164 23.43 -4.43 5.71
CA GLN A 164 24.30 -5.49 5.20
C GLN A 164 23.52 -6.52 4.37
N GLN A 165 22.42 -7.06 4.91
CA GLN A 165 21.60 -8.04 4.20
C GLN A 165 20.98 -7.46 2.93
N ALA A 166 20.50 -6.22 3.00
CA ALA A 166 19.96 -5.52 1.84
C ALA A 166 21.03 -5.36 0.73
N LYS A 167 22.24 -4.90 1.08
CA LYS A 167 23.34 -4.72 0.11
C LYS A 167 23.81 -6.03 -0.49
N GLU A 168 23.88 -7.10 0.29
CA GLU A 168 24.31 -8.42 -0.20
C GLU A 168 23.39 -8.94 -1.32
N LEU A 169 22.06 -8.73 -1.19
CA LEU A 169 21.10 -9.13 -2.22
C LEU A 169 21.36 -8.47 -3.58
N VAL A 170 21.86 -7.24 -3.58
CA VAL A 170 22.02 -6.41 -4.78
C VAL A 170 23.49 -6.02 -5.04
N ARG A 171 24.46 -6.75 -4.50
CA ARG A 171 25.89 -6.38 -4.53
C ARG A 171 26.47 -6.19 -5.94
N ASN A 172 25.90 -6.86 -6.94
CA ASN A 172 26.33 -6.81 -8.34
C ASN A 172 25.40 -5.96 -9.22
N TRP A 173 24.46 -5.23 -8.61
CA TRP A 173 23.49 -4.39 -9.31
C TRP A 173 24.09 -2.99 -9.56
N PRO A 174 23.41 -2.11 -10.33
CA PRO A 174 23.96 -0.79 -10.66
C PRO A 174 24.38 0.01 -9.43
N SER A 175 25.55 0.64 -9.51
CA SER A 175 26.16 1.39 -8.41
C SER A 175 25.26 2.51 -7.87
N ASP A 176 24.40 3.12 -8.71
CA ASP A 176 23.39 4.09 -8.27
C ASP A 176 22.60 3.59 -7.05
N LEU A 177 22.10 2.35 -7.10
CA LEU A 177 21.30 1.77 -6.02
C LEU A 177 22.15 1.59 -4.76
N LEU A 178 23.37 1.07 -4.91
CA LEU A 178 24.30 0.86 -3.79
C LEU A 178 24.68 2.19 -3.12
N ASN A 179 24.94 3.23 -3.92
CA ASN A 179 25.25 4.57 -3.44
C ASN A 179 24.08 5.19 -2.65
N ILE A 180 22.85 5.03 -3.15
CA ILE A 180 21.62 5.44 -2.43
C ILE A 180 21.50 4.71 -1.10
N MET A 181 21.78 3.41 -1.07
CA MET A 181 21.75 2.63 0.17
C MET A 181 22.83 3.10 1.15
N ASP A 182 24.00 3.49 0.66
CA ASP A 182 25.09 3.98 1.50
C ASP A 182 24.78 5.32 2.17
N THR A 183 24.07 6.23 1.50
CA THR A 183 23.59 7.51 2.05
C THR A 183 22.29 7.40 2.86
N THR A 184 21.82 6.17 3.13
CA THR A 184 20.61 5.93 3.93
C THR A 184 20.92 5.93 5.43
N PRO A 185 20.28 6.82 6.22
CA PRO A 185 20.35 6.78 7.69
C PRO A 185 19.69 5.51 8.23
N ASP A 186 20.30 4.97 9.28
CA ASP A 186 19.98 3.67 9.89
C ASP A 186 18.53 3.61 10.40
N GLU A 187 18.03 4.70 10.98
CA GLU A 187 16.68 4.82 11.53
C GLU A 187 15.56 4.76 10.47
N THR A 188 15.90 4.92 9.19
CA THR A 188 14.94 4.85 8.08
C THR A 188 14.86 3.45 7.46
N LEU A 189 15.75 2.54 7.85
CA LEU A 189 15.81 1.18 7.33
C LEU A 189 14.74 0.30 7.96
N SER A 190 14.09 -0.49 7.12
CA SER A 190 13.14 -1.49 7.59
C SER A 190 13.16 -2.73 6.70
N ARG A 191 12.92 -3.89 7.32
CA ARG A 191 12.56 -5.13 6.62
C ARG A 191 11.18 -5.58 7.06
N THR A 192 10.30 -5.86 6.10
CA THR A 192 8.96 -6.37 6.40
C THR A 192 8.66 -7.61 5.57
N PRO A 193 8.15 -8.71 6.17
CA PRO A 193 7.51 -9.75 5.39
C PRO A 193 6.24 -9.19 4.77
N LEU A 194 6.01 -9.49 3.49
CA LEU A 194 4.79 -9.09 2.79
C LEU A 194 3.70 -10.11 3.11
N VAL A 195 2.53 -9.59 3.45
CA VAL A 195 1.35 -10.39 3.77
C VAL A 195 0.17 -9.88 2.96
N ASP A 196 -0.78 -10.76 2.68
CA ASP A 196 -2.02 -10.43 1.99
C ASP A 196 -3.14 -11.33 2.54
N ARG A 197 -4.38 -10.84 2.52
CA ARG A 197 -5.55 -11.63 2.90
C ARG A 197 -6.20 -12.28 1.68
N TRP A 198 -6.14 -11.63 0.52
CA TRP A 198 -6.95 -11.95 -0.65
C TRP A 198 -6.13 -12.48 -1.81
N LEU A 199 -5.22 -13.43 -1.55
CA LEU A 199 -4.38 -14.01 -2.62
C LEU A 199 -5.23 -14.48 -3.81
N TRP A 200 -6.43 -15.02 -3.55
CA TRP A 200 -7.48 -15.35 -4.52
C TRP A 200 -8.87 -15.24 -3.86
N PRO A 201 -9.58 -14.10 -3.95
CA PRO A 201 -10.89 -13.99 -3.32
C PRO A 201 -11.94 -14.72 -4.18
N ALA A 202 -12.51 -15.81 -3.64
CA ALA A 202 -13.60 -16.56 -4.29
C ALA A 202 -14.97 -15.88 -4.14
N VAL A 203 -15.11 -14.95 -3.17
CA VAL A 203 -16.34 -14.21 -2.85
C VAL A 203 -15.97 -12.77 -2.48
N SER A 204 -16.85 -11.81 -2.77
CA SER A 204 -16.71 -10.44 -2.30
C SER A 204 -16.82 -10.38 -0.77
N PRO A 205 -15.78 -9.96 -0.03
CA PRO A 205 -15.83 -9.88 1.41
C PRO A 205 -16.74 -8.72 1.85
N PRO A 206 -17.60 -8.93 2.86
CA PRO A 206 -18.54 -7.90 3.29
C PRO A 206 -17.79 -6.67 3.80
N VAL A 207 -18.06 -5.49 3.24
CA VAL A 207 -17.40 -4.24 3.64
C VAL A 207 -17.82 -3.75 5.03
N SER A 208 -19.04 -4.11 5.44
CA SER A 208 -19.67 -3.62 6.66
C SER A 208 -20.48 -4.71 7.35
N SER A 209 -20.72 -4.53 8.65
CA SER A 209 -21.60 -5.36 9.47
C SER A 209 -22.31 -4.47 10.48
N GLY A 210 -23.59 -4.18 10.22
CA GLY A 210 -24.33 -3.16 10.95
C GLY A 210 -23.66 -1.80 10.81
N ARG A 211 -23.35 -1.17 11.96
CA ARG A 211 -22.71 0.15 12.07
C ARG A 211 -21.18 0.13 12.03
N VAL A 212 -20.58 -1.01 11.65
CA VAL A 212 -19.13 -1.17 11.46
C VAL A 212 -18.83 -1.24 9.97
N VAL A 213 -17.85 -0.48 9.48
CA VAL A 213 -17.39 -0.49 8.08
C VAL A 213 -15.86 -0.52 8.02
N LEU A 214 -15.29 -1.23 7.05
CA LEU A 214 -13.84 -1.33 6.86
C LEU A 214 -13.38 -0.47 5.67
N VAL A 215 -12.18 0.11 5.77
CA VAL A 215 -11.52 0.86 4.68
C VAL A 215 -10.04 0.48 4.55
N GLY A 216 -9.44 0.75 3.40
CA GLY A 216 -8.01 0.48 3.16
C GLY A 216 -7.61 -0.97 3.42
N ASP A 217 -6.40 -1.18 3.93
CA ASP A 217 -5.83 -2.50 4.22
C ASP A 217 -6.65 -3.33 5.24
N ALA A 218 -7.55 -2.72 6.01
CA ALA A 218 -8.47 -3.47 6.87
C ALA A 218 -9.47 -4.27 6.03
N TRP A 219 -9.95 -3.71 4.92
CA TRP A 219 -10.89 -4.37 4.00
C TRP A 219 -10.18 -5.06 2.84
N HIS A 220 -9.31 -4.36 2.13
CA HIS A 220 -8.73 -4.77 0.85
C HIS A 220 -7.20 -4.62 0.77
N PRO A 221 -6.48 -5.29 1.67
CA PRO A 221 -5.03 -5.35 1.56
C PRO A 221 -4.62 -5.85 0.18
N MET A 222 -3.48 -5.33 -0.27
CA MET A 222 -2.88 -5.74 -1.53
C MET A 222 -1.36 -5.71 -1.42
N THR A 223 -0.73 -6.63 -2.12
CA THR A 223 0.72 -6.58 -2.32
C THR A 223 1.16 -5.25 -2.96
N PRO A 224 2.34 -4.70 -2.64
CA PRO A 224 2.74 -3.34 -3.04
C PRO A 224 3.17 -3.22 -4.50
N ASN A 225 2.82 -4.19 -5.36
CA ASN A 225 3.39 -4.33 -6.70
C ASN A 225 2.88 -3.29 -7.71
N LEU A 226 1.75 -2.64 -7.42
CA LEU A 226 1.21 -1.52 -8.23
C LEU A 226 1.36 -0.15 -7.55
N GLY A 227 1.79 -0.10 -6.28
CA GLY A 227 1.86 1.17 -5.54
C GLY A 227 0.51 1.82 -5.23
N GLN A 228 -0.59 1.07 -5.25
CA GLN A 228 -1.96 1.63 -5.18
C GLN A 228 -2.65 1.54 -3.81
N GLY A 229 -2.14 0.78 -2.84
CA GLY A 229 -2.85 0.55 -1.58
C GLY A 229 -3.23 1.83 -0.83
N ALA A 230 -2.28 2.75 -0.67
CA ALA A 230 -2.55 4.04 -0.01
C ALA A 230 -3.49 4.94 -0.84
N CYS A 231 -3.35 4.97 -2.16
CA CYS A 231 -4.25 5.71 -3.05
C CYS A 231 -5.69 5.18 -2.91
N CYS A 232 -5.87 3.86 -2.90
CA CYS A 232 -7.18 3.22 -2.71
C CYS A 232 -7.80 3.54 -1.35
N ALA A 233 -7.00 3.61 -0.29
CA ALA A 233 -7.49 4.01 1.03
C ALA A 233 -7.92 5.48 1.09
N LEU A 234 -7.26 6.37 0.35
CA LEU A 234 -7.68 7.77 0.21
C LEU A 234 -8.97 7.89 -0.61
N GLU A 235 -9.07 7.14 -1.72
CA GLU A 235 -10.32 7.02 -2.49
C GLU A 235 -11.47 6.53 -1.60
N ASP A 236 -11.22 5.55 -0.72
CA ASP A 236 -12.23 5.06 0.23
C ASP A 236 -12.73 6.14 1.17
N ALA A 237 -11.81 6.94 1.72
CA ALA A 237 -12.16 7.99 2.66
C ALA A 237 -13.13 9.01 2.02
N VAL A 238 -12.87 9.42 0.78
CA VAL A 238 -13.73 10.33 0.02
C VAL A 238 -15.11 9.71 -0.24
N VAL A 239 -15.14 8.50 -0.81
CA VAL A 239 -16.40 7.85 -1.18
C VAL A 239 -17.25 7.55 0.05
N LEU A 240 -16.66 7.02 1.11
CA LEU A 240 -17.38 6.72 2.35
C LEU A 240 -17.92 7.99 3.02
N ALA A 241 -17.10 9.06 3.12
CA ALA A 241 -17.52 10.32 3.70
C ALA A 241 -18.72 10.93 2.95
N ARG A 242 -18.72 10.88 1.61
CA ARG A 242 -19.84 11.34 0.79
C ARG A 242 -21.12 10.55 1.08
N LYS A 243 -21.05 9.22 1.08
CA LYS A 243 -22.23 8.35 1.33
C LYS A 243 -22.80 8.56 2.73
N LEU A 244 -21.93 8.60 3.74
CA LEU A 244 -22.36 8.83 5.13
C LEU A 244 -22.96 10.23 5.31
N THR A 245 -22.36 11.26 4.71
CA THR A 245 -22.88 12.64 4.78
C THR A 245 -24.28 12.74 4.17
N ALA A 246 -24.51 12.11 3.01
CA ALA A 246 -25.82 12.08 2.38
C ALA A 246 -26.86 11.36 3.26
N ALA A 247 -26.52 10.21 3.83
CA ALA A 247 -27.39 9.47 4.74
C ALA A 247 -27.73 10.28 6.00
N LEU A 248 -26.73 10.91 6.62
CA LEU A 248 -26.92 11.71 7.84
C LEU A 248 -27.79 12.96 7.59
N LYS A 249 -27.66 13.62 6.43
CA LYS A 249 -28.49 14.77 6.04
C LYS A 249 -29.94 14.39 5.76
N SER A 250 -30.20 13.17 5.30
CA SER A 250 -31.56 12.71 4.98
C SER A 250 -32.45 12.45 6.20
N GLY A 251 -31.88 12.44 7.43
CA GLY A 251 -32.62 12.29 8.68
C GLY A 251 -33.26 10.91 8.91
N SER A 252 -33.00 9.93 8.05
CA SER A 252 -33.75 8.66 7.97
C SER A 252 -33.27 7.53 8.93
N GLY A 253 -32.49 7.87 9.97
CA GLY A 253 -32.15 6.95 11.07
C GLY A 253 -31.14 5.84 10.73
N THR A 254 -31.10 4.77 11.55
CA THR A 254 -30.16 3.63 11.45
C THR A 254 -30.12 2.96 10.07
N PRO A 255 -31.27 2.61 9.43
CA PRO A 255 -31.27 1.89 8.15
C PRO A 255 -30.53 2.64 7.04
N SER A 256 -30.56 3.97 7.08
CA SER A 256 -29.89 4.84 6.11
C SER A 256 -28.36 4.80 6.20
N VAL A 257 -27.82 4.71 7.42
CA VAL A 257 -26.37 4.63 7.65
C VAL A 257 -25.82 3.29 7.17
N GLU A 258 -26.50 2.19 7.50
CA GLU A 258 -26.07 0.85 7.06
C GLU A 258 -26.15 0.71 5.54
N GLU A 259 -27.20 1.25 4.92
CA GLU A 259 -27.33 1.28 3.46
C GLU A 259 -26.25 2.12 2.81
N ALA A 260 -25.86 3.26 3.39
CA ALA A 260 -24.75 4.06 2.90
C ALA A 260 -23.42 3.30 2.93
N MET A 261 -23.14 2.55 4.01
CA MET A 261 -21.94 1.70 4.11
C MET A 261 -21.95 0.56 3.10
N ARG A 262 -23.11 -0.06 2.86
CA ARG A 262 -23.28 -1.10 1.83
C ARG A 262 -23.07 -0.54 0.43
N SER A 263 -23.68 0.62 0.14
CA SER A 263 -23.52 1.35 -1.13
C SER A 263 -22.06 1.74 -1.39
N TYR A 264 -21.32 2.17 -0.36
CA TYR A 264 -19.87 2.37 -0.41
C TYR A 264 -19.14 1.11 -0.89
N GLY A 265 -19.44 -0.06 -0.32
CA GLY A 265 -18.85 -1.33 -0.74
C GLY A 265 -19.16 -1.68 -2.19
N THR A 266 -20.41 -1.51 -2.61
CA THR A 266 -20.85 -1.77 -3.99
C THR A 266 -20.13 -0.88 -5.01
N GLU A 267 -19.89 0.39 -4.68
CA GLU A 267 -19.16 1.32 -5.54
C GLU A 267 -17.65 0.99 -5.58
N ARG A 268 -17.06 0.62 -4.45
CA ARG A 268 -15.62 0.42 -4.33
C ARG A 268 -15.13 -0.96 -4.74
N TRP A 269 -15.93 -2.02 -4.56
CA TRP A 269 -15.48 -3.38 -4.84
C TRP A 269 -15.05 -3.61 -6.31
N PRO A 270 -15.78 -3.12 -7.33
CA PRO A 270 -15.35 -3.22 -8.73
C PRO A 270 -14.03 -2.48 -9.03
N ARG A 271 -13.69 -1.46 -8.23
CA ARG A 271 -12.43 -0.72 -8.33
C ARG A 271 -11.30 -1.47 -7.64
N VAL A 272 -11.56 -1.98 -6.45
CA VAL A 272 -10.55 -2.58 -5.56
C VAL A 272 -10.18 -4.02 -5.98
N PHE A 273 -11.16 -4.84 -6.34
CA PHE A 273 -10.92 -6.26 -6.63
C PHE A 273 -9.92 -6.47 -7.80
N PRO A 274 -10.08 -5.81 -8.97
CA PRO A 274 -9.12 -5.96 -10.06
C PRO A 274 -7.72 -5.48 -9.67
N LEU A 275 -7.61 -4.46 -8.82
CA LEU A 275 -6.33 -3.94 -8.33
C LEU A 275 -5.60 -4.97 -7.47
N THR A 276 -6.28 -5.59 -6.51
CA THR A 276 -5.69 -6.60 -5.64
C THR A 276 -5.23 -7.83 -6.44
N VAL A 277 -6.06 -8.32 -7.36
CA VAL A 277 -5.71 -9.43 -8.25
C VAL A 277 -4.51 -9.08 -9.12
N ARG A 278 -4.54 -7.90 -9.76
CA ARG A 278 -3.45 -7.44 -10.62
C ARG A 278 -2.16 -7.24 -9.85
N ALA A 279 -2.21 -6.70 -8.64
CA ALA A 279 -1.05 -6.54 -7.78
C ALA A 279 -0.43 -7.88 -7.42
N ASN A 280 -1.25 -8.89 -7.12
CA ASN A 280 -0.77 -10.25 -6.87
C ASN A 280 -0.11 -10.87 -8.11
N MET A 281 -0.76 -10.77 -9.28
CA MET A 281 -0.25 -11.31 -10.54
C MET A 281 1.07 -10.67 -10.97
N VAL A 282 1.16 -9.34 -10.91
CA VAL A 282 2.39 -8.60 -11.23
C VAL A 282 3.50 -8.97 -10.25
N GLY A 283 3.19 -9.10 -8.96
CA GLY A 283 4.12 -9.59 -7.96
C GLY A 283 4.70 -10.94 -8.33
N SER A 284 3.82 -11.92 -8.57
CA SER A 284 4.19 -13.29 -8.91
C SER A 284 5.07 -13.35 -10.18
N ALA A 285 4.71 -12.60 -11.22
CA ALA A 285 5.48 -12.56 -12.47
C ALA A 285 6.87 -11.90 -12.32
N LEU A 286 6.96 -10.84 -11.50
CA LEU A 286 8.24 -10.18 -11.24
C LEU A 286 9.16 -10.98 -10.33
N GLN A 287 8.63 -11.99 -9.65
CA GLN A 287 9.33 -12.85 -8.69
C GLN A 287 9.74 -14.21 -9.26
N TRP A 288 9.60 -14.41 -10.57
CA TRP A 288 10.15 -15.58 -11.23
C TRP A 288 11.68 -15.64 -11.13
N GLU A 289 12.19 -16.85 -10.89
CA GLU A 289 13.63 -17.13 -10.75
C GLU A 289 14.22 -17.80 -11.99
N ASN A 290 13.38 -18.45 -12.81
CA ASN A 290 13.84 -19.20 -13.97
C ASN A 290 14.58 -18.28 -14.95
N PRO A 291 15.86 -18.56 -15.29
CA PRO A 291 16.66 -17.67 -16.13
C PRO A 291 16.09 -17.46 -17.54
N VAL A 292 15.50 -18.51 -18.13
CA VAL A 292 14.90 -18.44 -19.48
C VAL A 292 13.68 -17.54 -19.44
N VAL A 293 12.79 -17.74 -18.48
CA VAL A 293 11.59 -16.92 -18.29
C VAL A 293 11.97 -15.44 -18.06
N CYS A 294 12.98 -15.18 -17.23
CA CYS A 294 13.47 -13.83 -16.97
C CYS A 294 14.12 -13.19 -18.20
N SER A 295 14.81 -13.98 -19.03
CA SER A 295 15.37 -13.50 -20.29
C SER A 295 14.27 -13.10 -21.28
N VAL A 296 13.21 -13.91 -21.42
CA VAL A 296 12.03 -13.57 -22.24
C VAL A 296 11.34 -12.31 -21.70
N ARG A 297 11.17 -12.21 -20.38
CA ARG A 297 10.62 -11.02 -19.72
C ARG A 297 11.41 -9.76 -20.08
N ASN A 298 12.74 -9.81 -19.96
CA ASN A 298 13.61 -8.66 -20.13
C ASN A 298 13.79 -8.27 -21.61
N ASN A 299 13.80 -9.22 -22.55
CA ASN A 299 14.11 -8.95 -23.95
C ASN A 299 12.88 -8.89 -24.88
N VAL A 300 11.72 -9.42 -24.44
CA VAL A 300 10.49 -9.47 -25.24
C VAL A 300 9.34 -8.81 -24.51
N VAL A 301 8.97 -9.28 -23.32
CA VAL A 301 7.73 -8.84 -22.67
C VAL A 301 7.78 -7.35 -22.30
N ILE A 302 8.77 -6.93 -21.51
CA ILE A 302 8.88 -5.53 -21.05
C ILE A 302 9.09 -4.56 -22.21
N PRO A 303 10.05 -4.80 -23.13
CA PRO A 303 10.34 -3.83 -24.18
C PRO A 303 9.26 -3.79 -25.27
N LYS A 304 8.64 -4.93 -25.60
CA LYS A 304 7.79 -5.05 -26.81
C LYS A 304 6.31 -5.29 -26.55
N LEU A 305 5.95 -5.97 -25.44
CA LEU A 305 4.57 -6.41 -25.21
C LEU A 305 3.84 -5.61 -24.14
N VAL A 306 4.55 -5.01 -23.19
CA VAL A 306 3.93 -4.10 -22.22
C VAL A 306 3.36 -2.90 -22.98
N ARG A 307 2.07 -2.63 -22.80
CA ARG A 307 1.40 -1.43 -23.31
C ARG A 307 1.08 -0.53 -22.15
N LEU A 308 1.44 0.74 -22.28
CA LEU A 308 1.35 1.69 -21.18
C LEU A 308 -0.11 2.03 -20.82
N GLY A 309 -1.01 2.20 -21.78
CA GLY A 309 -2.43 2.45 -21.51
C GLY A 309 -3.08 1.39 -20.59
N PRO A 310 -3.13 0.11 -20.98
CA PRO A 310 -3.59 -0.95 -20.08
C PRO A 310 -2.76 -1.08 -18.80
N LEU A 311 -1.46 -0.73 -18.84
CA LEU A 311 -0.60 -0.71 -17.65
C LEU A 311 -1.08 0.32 -16.62
N LEU A 312 -1.48 1.49 -17.09
CA LEU A 312 -1.78 2.69 -16.29
C LEU A 312 -3.27 2.96 -16.13
N GLU A 313 -4.17 2.25 -16.79
CA GLU A 313 -5.63 2.43 -16.68
C GLU A 313 -6.12 2.50 -15.22
N HIS A 314 -5.44 1.76 -14.34
CA HIS A 314 -5.73 1.74 -12.92
C HIS A 314 -5.44 3.07 -12.20
N THR A 315 -4.79 4.06 -12.82
CA THR A 315 -4.57 5.39 -12.25
C THR A 315 -5.70 6.37 -12.56
N ASN A 316 -6.65 6.00 -13.41
CA ASN A 316 -7.68 6.91 -13.94
C ASN A 316 -8.97 6.94 -13.10
N PHE A 317 -8.94 6.46 -11.86
CA PHE A 317 -10.14 6.48 -11.03
C PHE A 317 -10.41 7.88 -10.49
N ASP A 318 -11.56 8.42 -10.86
CA ASP A 318 -12.07 9.67 -10.32
C ASP A 318 -13.06 9.37 -9.19
N CYS A 319 -12.70 9.76 -7.97
CA CYS A 319 -13.60 9.66 -6.82
C CYS A 319 -14.76 10.67 -6.86
N ASN A 320 -14.75 11.61 -7.81
CA ASN A 320 -15.51 12.86 -7.85
C ASN A 320 -15.24 13.74 -6.61
N ALA A 321 -15.48 15.05 -6.71
CA ALA A 321 -15.31 15.96 -5.59
C ALA A 321 -16.28 15.62 -4.41
N LEU A 322 -15.86 15.99 -3.19
CA LEU A 322 -16.70 15.99 -1.98
C LEU A 322 -17.81 17.04 -2.07
#